data_AF-A0A836SV84-F1
#
_entry.id   AF-A0A836SV84-F1
#
_cell.length_a   1.000
_cell.length_b   1.000
_cell.length_c   1.000
_cell.angle_alpha   90.00
_cell.angle_beta   90.00
_cell.angle_gamma   90.00
#
_symmetry.space_group_name_H-M   'P 1'
#
loop_
_entity.id
_entity.type
_entity.pdbx_description
1 polymer ?
#
loop_
_entity_poly.entity_id
_entity_poly.type
_entity_poly.pdbx_seq_one_letter_code
_entity_poly.pdbx_strand_id
1 'polypeptide(L)' 'GAIERLDPSGIAEEQACGRIPIGGLLLLAHEKGWKVQTVDLRNSGDTSGPRTQVVGYGAFLFHE' A
#
# COMPACT_ATOMS: atom_id res chain seq x y z
N GLY A 1 2.60 -6.03 -4.82
CA GLY A 1 2.09 -4.71 -5.23
C GLY A 1 3.23 -3.70 -5.34
N ALA A 2 2.91 -2.43 -5.54
CA ALA A 2 3.89 -1.35 -5.62
C ALA A 2 4.69 -1.19 -4.30
N ILE A 3 4.00 -1.36 -3.16
CA ILE A 3 4.61 -1.32 -1.82
C ILE A 3 5.63 -2.44 -1.65
N GLU A 4 5.31 -3.67 -2.06
CA GLU A 4 6.20 -4.83 -1.90
C GLU A 4 7.45 -4.78 -2.79
N ARG A 5 7.41 -3.95 -3.83
CA ARG A 5 8.57 -3.67 -4.70
C ARG A 5 9.34 -2.42 -4.28
N LEU A 6 8.92 -1.75 -3.21
CA LEU A 6 9.45 -0.44 -2.80
C LEU A 6 9.40 0.59 -3.94
N ASP A 7 8.32 0.54 -4.71
CA ASP A 7 8.10 1.31 -5.93
C ASP A 7 7.04 2.41 -5.68
N PRO A 8 7.46 3.63 -5.29
CA PRO A 8 6.53 4.73 -5.03
C PRO A 8 5.81 5.21 -6.29
N SER A 9 6.38 4.98 -7.48
CA SER A 9 5.77 5.40 -8.76
C SER A 9 4.55 4.56 -9.12
N GLY A 10 4.45 3.35 -8.57
CA GLY A 10 3.33 2.46 -8.77
C GLY A 10 2.08 2.76 -7.93
N ILE A 11 2.07 3.83 -7.13
CA ILE A 11 0.90 4.26 -6.33
C ILE A 11 0.28 5.50 -6.98
N ALA A 12 -0.84 5.30 -7.69
CA ALA A 12 -1.57 6.39 -8.35
C ALA A 12 -2.29 7.32 -7.34
N GLU A 13 -2.63 8.53 -7.77
CA GLU A 13 -3.20 9.56 -6.89
C GLU A 13 -4.53 9.14 -6.26
N GLU A 14 -5.33 8.41 -7.02
CA GLU A 14 -6.66 7.95 -6.62
C GLU A 14 -6.62 6.68 -5.76
N GLN A 15 -5.46 6.03 -5.65
CA GLN A 15 -5.31 4.75 -4.95
C GLN A 15 -5.06 4.90 -3.45
N ALA A 16 -4.48 6.02 -3.00
CA ALA A 16 -4.23 6.26 -1.58
C ALA A 16 -4.13 7.75 -1.25
N CYS A 17 -5.01 8.22 -0.35
CA CYS A 17 -4.92 9.57 0.24
C CYS A 17 -3.54 9.81 0.94
N GLY A 18 -2.89 8.73 1.40
CA GLY A 18 -1.56 8.75 2.02
C GLY A 18 -0.38 8.56 1.06
N ARG A 19 -0.53 8.72 -0.26
CA ARG A 19 0.54 8.38 -1.23
C ARG A 19 1.89 9.07 -0.98
N ILE A 20 1.87 10.33 -0.50
CA ILE A 20 3.08 11.12 -0.28
C ILE A 20 3.92 10.54 0.87
N PRO A 21 3.38 10.38 2.10
CA PRO A 21 4.14 9.76 3.18
C PRO A 21 4.48 8.29 2.90
N ILE A 22 3.61 7.53 2.22
CA ILE A 22 3.93 6.15 1.79
C ILE A 22 5.12 6.16 0.83
N GLY A 23 5.12 7.04 -0.17
CA GLY A 23 6.21 7.14 -1.13
C GLY A 23 7.56 7.45 -0.48
N GLY A 24 7.56 8.38 0.50
CA GLY A 24 8.76 8.67 1.31
C GLY A 24 9.26 7.46 2.09
N LEU A 25 8.36 6.68 2.69
CA LEU A 25 8.72 5.44 3.38
C LEU A 25 9.31 4.39 2.42
N LEU A 26 8.75 4.23 1.22
CA LEU A 26 9.25 3.27 0.23
C LEU A 26 10.66 3.65 -0.27
N LEU A 27 10.90 4.94 -0.52
CA LEU A 27 12.23 5.43 -0.88
C LEU A 27 13.25 5.16 0.23
N LEU A 28 12.91 5.51 1.47
CA LEU A 28 13.78 5.25 2.62
C LEU A 28 14.07 3.76 2.81
N ALA A 29 13.04 2.91 2.72
CA ALA A 29 13.20 1.47 2.84
C ALA A 29 14.11 0.91 1.72
N HIS A 30 13.99 1.43 0.50
CA HIS A 30 14.86 1.05 -0.61
C HIS A 30 16.32 1.45 -0.36
N GLU A 31 16.56 2.70 0.05
CA GLU A 31 17.90 3.21 0.38
C GLU A 31 18.55 2.46 1.54
N LYS A 32 17.74 1.99 2.51
CA LYS A 32 18.20 1.22 3.67
C LYS A 32 18.31 -0.28 3.40
N GLY A 33 17.90 -0.76 2.22
CA GLY A 33 17.89 -2.19 1.90
C GLY A 33 16.89 -3.00 2.73
N TRP A 34 15.87 -2.34 3.29
CA TRP A 34 14.84 -2.99 4.09
C TRP A 34 13.96 -3.90 3.25
N LYS A 35 13.42 -4.92 3.90
CA LYS A 35 12.40 -5.80 3.36
C LYS A 35 11.03 -5.36 3.80
N VAL A 36 10.05 -5.71 2.99
CA VAL A 36 8.64 -5.41 3.24
C VAL A 36 7.83 -6.69 3.15
N GLN A 37 6.92 -6.88 4.11
CA GLN A 37 6.00 -7.99 4.16
C GLN A 37 4.56 -7.47 4.24
N THR A 38 3.69 -7.98 3.37
CA THR A 38 2.25 -7.73 3.45
C THR A 38 1.66 -8.58 4.58
N VAL A 39 1.02 -7.93 5.55
CA VAL A 39 0.41 -8.57 6.73
C VAL A 39 -1.05 -8.89 6.46
N ASP A 40 -1.81 -7.94 5.91
CA ASP A 40 -3.22 -8.12 5.58
C ASP A 40 -3.63 -7.18 4.44
N LEU A 41 -4.58 -7.63 3.63
CA LEU A 41 -5.24 -6.83 2.61
C LEU A 41 -6.74 -7.11 2.71
N ARG A 42 -7.51 -6.06 2.96
CA ARG A 42 -8.98 -6.13 3.11
C ARG A 42 -9.62 -5.11 2.19
N ASN A 43 -10.88 -5.34 1.85
CA ASN A 43 -11.70 -4.33 1.20
C ASN A 43 -13.07 -4.28 1.88
N SER A 44 -13.72 -3.12 1.87
CA SER A 44 -15.05 -2.92 2.46
C SER A 44 -16.17 -3.62 1.68
N GLY A 45 -15.85 -4.36 0.61
CA GLY A 45 -16.78 -4.96 -0.34
C GLY A 45 -17.27 -6.36 -0.01
N ASP A 46 -16.95 -6.91 1.16
CA ASP A 46 -17.39 -8.25 1.60
C ASP A 46 -18.90 -8.34 1.97
N THR A 47 -19.74 -7.43 1.47
CA THR A 47 -21.21 -7.49 1.61
C THR A 47 -21.90 -7.26 0.27
N SER A 48 -22.83 -8.15 -0.05
CA SER A 48 -23.55 -8.31 -1.31
C SER A 48 -24.35 -7.06 -1.74
N GLY A 49 -23.73 -6.12 -2.46
CA GLY A 49 -24.37 -4.90 -2.98
C GLY A 49 -23.53 -4.13 -4.01
N PRO A 50 -24.09 -3.12 -4.71
CA PRO A 50 -23.47 -2.52 -5.91
C PRO A 50 -22.05 -1.97 -5.64
N ARG A 51 -21.09 -2.41 -6.47
CA ARG A 51 -19.62 -2.30 -6.31
C ARG A 51 -19.02 -0.90 -6.53
N THR A 52 -19.74 0.18 -6.23
CA THR A 52 -19.32 1.51 -6.71
C THR A 52 -18.34 2.25 -5.81
N GLN A 53 -18.13 1.85 -4.56
CA GLN A 53 -17.14 2.46 -3.66
C GLN A 53 -16.61 1.43 -2.64
N VAL A 54 -15.68 0.56 -3.05
CA VAL A 54 -14.95 -0.31 -2.12
C VAL A 54 -13.67 0.39 -1.67
N VAL A 55 -13.51 0.56 -0.35
CA VAL A 55 -12.28 1.08 0.25
C VAL A 55 -11.37 -0.09 0.58
N GLY A 56 -10.16 -0.09 0.04
CA GLY A 56 -9.12 -1.06 0.37
C GLY A 56 -8.35 -0.65 1.62
N TYR A 57 -8.03 -1.62 2.47
CA TYR A 57 -7.13 -1.47 3.61
C TYR A 57 -5.94 -2.41 3.42
N GLY A 58 -4.74 -1.94 3.75
CA GLY A 58 -3.54 -2.77 3.71
C GLY A 58 -2.64 -2.52 4.91
N ALA A 59 -2.07 -3.59 5.44
CA ALA A 59 -1.10 -3.56 6.52
C ALA A 59 0.23 -4.14 6.03
N PHE A 60 1.34 -3.42 6.27
CA PHE A 60 2.67 -3.79 5.79
C PHE A 60 3.70 -3.63 6.91
N LEU A 61 4.64 -4.57 7.00
CA LEU A 61 5.75 -4.57 7.94
C LEU A 61 7.05 -4.29 7.18
N PHE A 62 7.78 -3.26 7.61
CA PHE A 62 9.13 -2.94 7.11
C PHE A 62 10.17 -3.37 8.16
N HIS A 63 11.23 -4.06 7.74
CA HIS A 63 12.28 -4.57 8.61
C HIS A 63 13.61 -4.68 7.87
N GLU A 64 14.72 -4.72 8.60
CA GLU A 64 16.09 -4.89 8.06
C GLU A 64 16.33 -6.29 7.46
#